data_AF-A0A7C1W8G0-F1
#
_entry.id   AF-A0A7C1W8G0-F1
#
_cell.length_a   1.000
_cell.length_b   1.000
_cell.length_c   1.000
_cell.angle_alpha   90.00
_cell.angle_beta   90.00
_cell.angle_gamma   90.00
#
_symmetry.space_group_name_H-M   'P 1'
#
loop_
_entity.id
_entity.type
_entity.pdbx_description
1 polymer ?
#
loop_
_entity_poly.entity_id
_entity_poly.type
_entity_poly.pdbx_seq_one_letter_code
_entity_poly.pdbx_strand_id
1 'polypeptide(L)'
;MNEVFTWDSINDTFRYSGRSYLLEEIRAKLDLSREELQQELNNRVKVIRWAVKKGIYAFRDVSQLINEYVENPEELIKRVESDA
;
A
#
# COMPACT_ATOMS: atom_id res chain seq x y z
N MET A 1 -2.69 -0.90 -23.36
CA MET A 1 -2.54 -0.17 -22.08
C MET A 1 -3.52 -0.79 -21.09
N ASN A 2 -3.09 -1.15 -19.88
CA ASN A 2 -3.98 -1.67 -18.84
C ASN A 2 -4.23 -0.56 -17.83
N GLU A 3 -5.40 0.05 -17.93
CA GLU A 3 -5.84 1.07 -16.97
C GLU A 3 -6.27 0.37 -15.68
N VAL A 4 -5.49 0.58 -14.63
CA VAL A 4 -5.66 -0.10 -13.34
C VAL A 4 -6.58 0.69 -12.40
N PHE A 5 -6.56 2.01 -12.52
CA PHE A 5 -7.42 2.92 -11.78
C PHE A 5 -8.05 3.93 -12.72
N THR A 6 -9.32 4.24 -12.50
CA THR A 6 -10.04 5.32 -13.18
C THR A 6 -10.52 6.34 -12.15
N TRP A 7 -10.57 7.62 -12.53
CA TRP A 7 -11.12 8.69 -11.68
C TRP A 7 -12.59 8.91 -12.00
N ASP A 8 -13.43 8.88 -10.97
CA ASP A 8 -14.81 9.35 -10.99
C ASP A 8 -14.85 10.79 -10.52
N SER A 9 -14.97 11.72 -11.47
CA SER A 9 -15.01 13.16 -11.19
C SER A 9 -16.28 13.63 -10.49
N ILE A 10 -17.38 12.88 -10.57
CA ILE A 10 -18.66 13.26 -9.94
C ILE A 10 -18.55 13.07 -8.42
N ASN A 11 -17.92 11.98 -7.99
CA ASN A 11 -17.82 11.61 -6.58
C ASN A 11 -16.45 11.93 -5.97
N ASP A 12 -15.50 12.41 -6.77
CA ASP A 12 -14.08 12.55 -6.42
C ASP A 12 -13.50 11.25 -5.83
N THR A 13 -13.69 10.14 -6.55
CA THR A 13 -13.23 8.82 -6.11
C THR A 13 -12.41 8.12 -7.18
N PHE A 14 -11.58 7.17 -6.77
CA PHE A 14 -10.84 6.29 -7.68
C PHE A 14 -11.46 4.89 -7.67
N ARG A 15 -11.71 4.34 -8.87
CA ARG A 15 -12.18 2.96 -9.05
C ARG A 15 -11.03 2.07 -9.51
N TYR A 16 -10.78 0.98 -8.79
CA TYR A 16 -9.83 -0.05 -9.19
C TYR A 16 -10.48 -1.00 -10.22
N SER A 17 -9.81 -1.27 -11.34
CA SER A 17 -10.34 -2.11 -12.42
C SER A 17 -10.37 -3.61 -12.09
N GLY A 18 -9.87 -4.00 -10.92
CA GLY A 18 -9.87 -5.39 -10.45
C GLY A 18 -8.68 -6.22 -10.95
N ARG A 19 -7.93 -5.75 -11.96
CA ARG A 19 -6.78 -6.48 -12.51
C ARG A 19 -5.64 -5.56 -12.91
N SER A 20 -4.44 -5.89 -12.43
CA SER A 20 -3.18 -5.25 -12.81
C SER A 20 -2.21 -6.28 -13.38
N TYR A 21 -1.83 -6.15 -14.65
CA TYR A 21 -0.83 -7.04 -15.24
C TYR A 21 0.54 -6.91 -14.56
N LEU A 22 0.90 -5.69 -14.12
CA LEU A 22 2.13 -5.45 -13.39
C LEU A 22 2.16 -6.22 -12.05
N LEU A 23 1.03 -6.24 -11.34
CA LEU A 23 0.94 -7.01 -10.09
C LEU A 23 1.02 -8.51 -10.34
N GLU A 24 0.42 -9.02 -11.42
CA GLU A 24 0.57 -10.44 -11.79
C GLU A 24 2.02 -10.79 -12.18
N GLU A 25 2.75 -9.90 -12.84
CA GLU A 25 4.18 -10.08 -13.10
C GLU A 25 5.01 -10.09 -11.80
N ILE A 26 4.75 -9.16 -10.88
CA ILE A 26 5.44 -9.11 -9.58
C ILE A 26 5.16 -10.40 -8.80
N ARG A 27 3.90 -10.83 -8.77
CA ARG A 27 3.47 -12.08 -8.13
C ARG A 27 4.24 -13.27 -8.69
N ALA A 28 4.35 -13.38 -10.01
CA ALA A 28 5.10 -14.45 -10.65
C ALA A 28 6.62 -14.36 -10.39
N LYS A 29 7.20 -13.16 -10.42
CA LYS A 29 8.64 -12.93 -10.18
C LYS A 29 9.07 -13.24 -8.74
N LEU A 30 8.17 -13.01 -7.78
CA LEU A 30 8.42 -13.21 -6.35
C LEU A 30 7.85 -14.54 -5.82
N ASP A 31 7.29 -15.38 -6.70
CA ASP A 31 6.61 -16.64 -6.37
C ASP A 31 5.56 -16.51 -5.25
N LEU A 32 4.78 -15.43 -5.30
CA LEU A 32 3.74 -15.16 -4.31
C LEU A 32 2.41 -15.82 -4.70
N SER A 33 1.68 -16.28 -3.70
CA SER A 33 0.24 -16.52 -3.82
C SER A 33 -0.52 -15.20 -4.05
N ARG A 34 -1.78 -15.31 -4.48
CA ARG A 34 -2.65 -14.14 -4.65
C ARG A 34 -2.91 -13.48 -3.30
N GLU A 35 -3.06 -14.29 -2.26
CA GLU A 35 -3.33 -13.91 -0.89
C GLU A 35 -2.15 -13.14 -0.29
N GLU A 36 -0.91 -13.60 -0.49
CA GLU A 36 0.29 -12.90 -0.01
C GLU A 36 0.47 -11.54 -0.70
N LEU A 37 0.30 -11.48 -2.02
CA LEU A 37 0.36 -10.20 -2.74
C LEU A 37 -0.71 -9.22 -2.24
N GLN A 38 -1.94 -9.70 -2.04
CA GLN A 38 -3.03 -8.87 -1.55
C GLN A 38 -2.77 -8.41 -0.11
N GLN A 39 -2.23 -9.29 0.74
CA GLN A 39 -1.86 -8.95 2.10
C GLN A 39 -0.78 -7.87 2.14
N GLU A 40 0.25 -7.97 1.30
CA GLU A 40 1.32 -6.98 1.21
C GLU A 40 0.79 -5.61 0.73
N LEU A 41 -0.10 -5.59 -0.27
CA LEU A 41 -0.77 -4.35 -0.68
C LEU A 41 -1.60 -3.74 0.44
N ASN A 42 -2.36 -4.57 1.16
CA ASN A 42 -3.17 -4.13 2.29
C ASN A 42 -2.31 -3.56 3.43
N ASN A 43 -1.16 -4.18 3.72
CA ASN A 43 -0.21 -3.69 4.72
C ASN A 43 0.32 -2.30 4.34
N ARG A 44 0.76 -2.10 3.10
CA ARG A 44 1.20 -0.78 2.62
C ARG A 44 0.10 0.27 2.70
N VAL A 45 -1.13 -0.08 2.34
CA VAL A 45 -2.29 0.82 2.46
C VAL A 45 -2.55 1.19 3.91
N LYS A 46 -2.47 0.24 4.86
CA LYS A 46 -2.62 0.53 6.30
C LYS A 46 -1.57 1.52 6.78
N VAL A 47 -0.29 1.31 6.45
CA VAL A 47 0.82 2.19 6.84
C VAL A 47 0.61 3.62 6.31
N ILE A 48 0.27 3.77 5.03
CA ILE A 48 0.03 5.09 4.42
C ILE A 48 -1.16 5.79 5.06
N ARG A 49 -2.27 5.08 5.29
CA ARG A 49 -3.45 5.65 5.97
C ARG A 49 -3.14 6.06 7.40
N TRP A 50 -2.34 5.28 8.11
CA TRP A 50 -1.89 5.60 9.46
C TRP A 50 -0.99 6.84 9.46
N ALA A 51 -0.06 6.96 8.51
CA ALA A 51 0.79 8.14 8.35
C ALA A 51 -0.05 9.42 8.19
N VAL A 52 -1.07 9.37 7.33
CA VAL A 52 -2.01 10.49 7.14
C VAL A 52 -2.73 10.84 8.44
N LYS A 53 -3.27 9.84 9.16
CA LYS A 53 -3.94 10.05 10.45
C LYS A 53 -3.02 10.68 11.51
N LYS A 54 -1.74 10.34 11.50
CA LYS A 54 -0.72 10.86 12.44
C LYS A 54 -0.12 12.20 12.00
N GLY A 55 -0.51 12.75 10.85
CA GLY A 55 0.08 13.99 10.34
C GLY A 55 1.52 13.83 9.86
N ILE A 56 1.91 12.64 9.41
CA ILE A 56 3.23 12.37 8.83
C ILE A 56 3.15 12.67 7.33
N TYR A 57 3.49 13.89 6.93
CA TYR A 57 3.44 14.35 5.54
C TYR A 57 4.73 15.05 5.07
N ALA A 58 5.64 15.40 5.98
CA ALA A 58 6.92 15.97 5.59
C ALA A 58 7.76 14.90 4.87
N PHE A 59 8.41 15.29 3.77
CA PHE A 59 9.17 14.39 2.91
C PHE A 59 10.17 13.50 3.68
N ARG A 60 10.89 14.10 4.64
CA ARG A 60 11.86 13.38 5.48
C ARG A 60 11.20 12.30 6.32
N ASP A 61 10.06 12.62 6.95
CA ASP A 61 9.38 11.72 7.87
C ASP A 61 8.70 10.58 7.11
N VAL A 62 8.11 10.86 5.95
CA VAL A 62 7.57 9.84 5.04
C VAL A 62 8.68 8.91 4.56
N SER A 63 9.85 9.46 4.20
CA SER A 63 11.00 8.66 3.76
C SER A 63 11.50 7.73 4.88
N GLN A 64 11.55 8.22 6.13
CA GLN A 64 11.90 7.41 7.29
C GLN A 64 10.89 6.29 7.52
N LEU A 65 9.59 6.59 7.43
CA LEU A 65 8.53 5.59 7.57
C LEU A 65 8.60 4.50 6.50
N ILE A 66 8.88 4.87 5.24
CA ILE A 66 9.03 3.90 4.14
C ILE A 66 10.25 3.01 4.38
N ASN A 67 11.39 3.58 4.79
CA ASN A 67 12.59 2.80 5.11
C ASN A 67 12.34 1.84 6.27
N GLU A 68 11.65 2.29 7.32
CA GLU A 68 11.27 1.43 8.45
C GLU A 68 10.39 0.26 8.01
N TYR A 69 9.43 0.50 7.09
CA TYR A 69 8.61 -0.58 6.53
C TYR A 69 9.44 -1.59 5.73
N VAL A 70 10.43 -1.13 4.97
CA VAL A 70 11.32 -2.02 4.20
C VAL A 70 12.23 -2.84 5.11
N GLU A 71 12.75 -2.24 6.18
CA GLU A 71 13.67 -2.88 7.12
C GLU A 71 12.96 -3.85 8.07
N ASN A 72 11.80 -3.48 8.61
CA ASN A 72 11.05 -4.28 9.57
C ASN A 72 9.53 -4.06 9.46
N PRO A 73 8.90 -4.66 8.42
CA PRO A 73 7.47 -4.45 8.17
C PRO A 73 6.59 -5.00 9.30
N GLU A 74 6.99 -6.11 9.94
CA GLU A 74 6.20 -6.75 10.99
C GLU A 74 6.04 -5.85 12.21
N GLU A 75 7.14 -5.26 12.71
CA GLU A 75 7.09 -4.37 13.88
C GLU A 75 6.34 -3.07 13.57
N LEU A 76 6.54 -2.51 12.37
CA LEU A 76 5.79 -1.32 11.97
C LEU A 76 4.29 -1.60 11.86
N ILE A 77 3.90 -2.74 11.28
CA ILE A 77 2.49 -3.12 11.16
C ILE A 77 1.87 -3.33 12.54
N LYS A 78 2.54 -4.00 13.47
CA LYS A 78 2.06 -4.13 14.86
C LYS A 78 1.81 -2.76 15.50
N ARG A 79 2.74 -1.80 15.34
CA ARG A 79 2.59 -0.44 15.83
C ARG A 79 1.43 0.31 15.18
N VAL A 80 1.27 0.16 13.86
CA VAL A 80 0.16 0.77 13.11
C VAL A 80 -1.19 0.24 13.60
N GLU A 81 -1.27 -1.06 13.89
CA GLU A 81 -2.49 -1.72 14.37
C GLU A 81 -2.81 -1.43 15.83
N SER A 82 -1.81 -1.25 16.70
CA SER A 82 -2.05 -0.85 18.09
C SER A 82 -2.57 0.58 18.24
N ASP A 83 -2.25 1.43 17.27
CA ASP A 83 -2.59 2.86 17.24
C ASP A 83 -3.90 3.17 16.50
N ALA A 84 -4.51 2.17 15.86
CA ALA A 84 -5.67 2.32 14.97
C ALA A 84 -7.00 2.35 15.73
#